data_AF-A0A959KBJ4-F1
#
_entry.id   AF-A0A959KBJ4-F1
#
_cell.length_a   1.000
_cell.length_b   1.000
_cell.length_c   1.000
_cell.angle_alpha   90.00
_cell.angle_beta   90.00
_cell.angle_gamma   90.00
#
_symmetry.space_group_name_H-M   'P 1'
#
loop_
_entity.id
_entity.type
_entity.pdbx_description
1 polymer ?
#
loop_
_entity_poly.entity_id
_entity_poly.type
_entity_poly.pdbx_seq_one_letter_code
_entity_poly.pdbx_strand_id
1 'polypeptide(L)'
;MNTHKKILLPLLLLAFAWGVAVAQPGPRDKGERPPRQAMSPDSMAQRQTERLTKLLELTPEQQKKVEKINLDAARDRAAMHDEMQKQQDRMHEKMEEKKDAQDKAYKSVLTEEQYQKLQELHQRGPREGMHERHFRSGKNLHRGKPGDREDNRPPKKG
;
A
#
# COMPACT_ATOMS: atom_id res chain seq x y z
N MET A 1 39.29 27.46 -57.51
CA MET A 1 40.42 26.49 -57.52
C MET A 1 41.50 26.99 -56.58
N ASN A 2 42.22 26.05 -55.96
CA ASN A 2 43.26 26.18 -54.92
C ASN A 2 42.71 26.06 -53.48
N THR A 3 43.14 25.17 -52.59
CA THR A 3 43.86 23.87 -52.62
C THR A 3 43.94 23.47 -51.14
N HIS A 4 43.58 22.24 -50.80
CA HIS A 4 43.76 21.70 -49.45
C HIS A 4 45.26 21.61 -49.09
N LYS A 5 45.65 22.06 -47.90
CA LYS A 5 46.88 21.66 -47.23
C LYS A 5 46.56 21.13 -45.84
N LYS A 6 46.83 19.84 -45.65
CA LYS A 6 46.71 19.07 -44.42
C LYS A 6 47.80 19.52 -43.45
N ILE A 7 47.45 19.75 -42.17
CA ILE A 7 48.41 19.72 -41.06
C ILE A 7 47.85 18.79 -39.97
N LEU A 8 48.71 17.85 -39.58
CA LEU A 8 48.56 16.78 -38.60
C LEU A 8 48.44 17.30 -37.14
N LEU A 9 47.58 16.63 -36.33
CA LEU A 9 47.76 16.03 -34.98
C LEU A 9 48.71 16.69 -33.91
N PRO A 10 48.37 16.66 -32.59
CA PRO A 10 48.27 15.39 -31.86
C PRO A 10 47.12 15.20 -30.82
N LEU A 11 46.83 13.92 -30.59
CA LEU A 11 46.10 13.28 -29.49
C LEU A 11 46.73 13.53 -28.11
N LEU A 12 45.92 13.89 -27.11
CA LEU A 12 45.88 13.35 -25.72
C LEU A 12 44.85 14.20 -24.93
N LEU A 13 43.78 13.66 -24.34
CA LEU A 13 43.82 12.98 -23.04
C LEU A 13 42.52 12.18 -22.85
N LEU A 14 42.70 10.93 -22.43
CA LEU A 14 41.68 10.03 -21.92
C LEU A 14 40.76 10.73 -20.91
N ALA A 15 39.47 10.83 -21.22
CA ALA A 15 38.45 11.02 -20.20
C ALA A 15 38.21 9.65 -19.52
N PHE A 16 38.77 9.55 -18.32
CA PHE A 16 38.66 8.46 -17.38
C PHE A 16 37.19 8.07 -17.12
N ALA A 17 36.89 6.79 -17.30
CA ALA A 17 35.59 6.21 -17.02
C ALA A 17 35.30 6.24 -15.51
N TRP A 18 34.13 6.74 -15.12
CA TRP A 18 33.39 6.19 -13.99
C TRP A 18 31.92 6.05 -14.34
N GLY A 19 31.63 4.90 -14.96
CA GLY A 19 30.31 4.30 -14.85
C GLY A 19 30.09 3.87 -13.41
N VAL A 20 29.43 4.71 -12.64
CA VAL A 20 28.66 4.22 -11.49
C VAL A 20 27.27 3.97 -12.05
N ALA A 21 27.07 2.75 -12.56
CA ALA A 21 25.73 2.20 -12.62
C ALA A 21 25.25 2.13 -11.17
N VAL A 22 24.60 3.20 -10.71
CA VAL A 22 23.72 3.07 -9.56
C VAL A 22 22.69 2.04 -9.98
N ALA A 23 22.82 0.84 -9.43
CA ALA A 23 21.76 -0.15 -9.48
C ALA A 23 20.59 0.51 -8.75
N GLN A 24 19.78 1.29 -9.47
CA GLN A 24 18.45 1.65 -9.02
C GLN A 24 17.81 0.29 -8.72
N PRO A 25 17.42 0.01 -7.46
CA PRO A 25 16.65 -1.18 -7.19
C PRO A 25 15.47 -1.10 -8.14
N GLY A 26 15.45 -2.02 -9.12
CA GLY A 26 14.43 -2.06 -10.15
C GLY A 26 13.04 -2.06 -9.50
N PRO A 27 11.98 -1.76 -10.27
CA PRO A 27 10.62 -1.86 -9.78
C PRO A 27 10.48 -3.15 -8.99
N ARG A 28 10.26 -3.03 -7.67
CA ARG A 28 9.95 -4.20 -6.85
C ARG A 28 8.75 -4.82 -7.53
N ASP A 29 8.98 -5.96 -8.16
CA ASP A 29 7.95 -6.77 -8.76
C ASP A 29 6.91 -6.94 -7.66
N LYS A 30 5.76 -6.26 -7.81
CA LYS A 30 4.64 -6.41 -6.90
C LYS A 30 4.03 -7.75 -7.25
N GLY A 31 4.80 -8.82 -7.00
CA GLY A 31 4.39 -10.18 -7.24
C GLY A 31 3.00 -10.32 -6.66
N GLU A 32 2.07 -10.69 -7.53
CA GLU A 32 0.67 -10.89 -7.22
C GLU A 32 0.62 -11.77 -5.98
N ARG A 33 0.40 -11.17 -4.82
CA ARG A 33 0.20 -11.94 -3.61
C ARG A 33 -1.06 -12.75 -3.90
N PRO A 34 -0.99 -14.09 -3.87
CA PRO A 34 -2.16 -14.90 -4.14
C PRO A 34 -3.29 -14.41 -3.24
N PRO A 35 -4.53 -14.30 -3.78
CA PRO A 35 -5.65 -13.78 -3.02
C PRO A 35 -5.71 -14.54 -1.70
N ARG A 36 -5.56 -13.81 -0.59
CA ARG A 36 -5.71 -14.41 0.74
C ARG A 36 -7.13 -14.96 0.80
N GLN A 37 -7.26 -16.28 0.83
CA GLN A 37 -8.56 -16.91 1.03
C GLN A 37 -9.18 -16.33 2.31
N ALA A 38 -10.38 -15.77 2.17
CA ALA A 38 -11.14 -15.28 3.30
C ALA A 38 -11.44 -16.48 4.21
N MET A 39 -11.01 -16.39 5.46
CA MET A 39 -11.26 -17.43 6.46
C MET A 39 -12.74 -17.41 6.87
N SER A 40 -13.35 -18.58 7.05
CA SER A 40 -14.74 -18.65 7.52
C SER A 40 -14.88 -18.09 8.94
N PRO A 41 -16.06 -17.55 9.31
CA PRO A 41 -16.31 -17.08 10.68
C PRO A 41 -16.04 -18.15 11.74
N ASP A 42 -16.43 -19.40 11.48
CA ASP A 42 -16.20 -20.53 12.40
C ASP A 42 -14.70 -20.79 12.61
N SER A 43 -13.91 -20.82 11.52
CA SER A 43 -12.46 -21.03 11.62
C SER A 43 -11.76 -19.87 12.34
N MET A 44 -12.23 -18.64 12.14
CA MET A 44 -11.74 -17.48 12.90
C MET A 44 -12.08 -17.58 14.39
N ALA A 45 -13.31 -17.97 14.72
CA ALA A 45 -13.76 -18.13 16.10
C ALA A 45 -12.97 -19.23 16.83
N GLN A 46 -12.73 -20.37 16.17
CA GLN A 46 -11.93 -21.46 16.70
C GLN A 46 -10.49 -21.01 16.98
N ARG A 47 -9.81 -20.39 16.00
CA ARG A 47 -8.45 -19.89 16.18
C ARG A 47 -8.33 -18.86 17.30
N GLN A 48 -9.32 -17.98 17.43
CA GLN A 48 -9.35 -17.00 18.52
C GLN A 48 -9.53 -17.69 19.88
N THR A 49 -10.41 -18.69 19.95
CA THR A 49 -10.66 -19.48 21.16
C THR A 49 -9.44 -20.27 21.57
N GLU A 50 -8.77 -20.95 20.64
CA GLU A 50 -7.52 -21.69 20.91
C GLU A 50 -6.43 -20.77 21.44
N ARG A 51 -6.29 -19.58 20.85
CA ARG A 51 -5.32 -18.59 21.32
C ARG A 51 -5.64 -18.13 22.74
N LEU A 52 -6.90 -17.81 23.04
CA LEU A 52 -7.32 -17.39 24.37
C LEU A 52 -7.17 -18.51 25.39
N THR A 53 -7.48 -19.75 25.00
CA THR A 53 -7.31 -20.93 25.85
C THR A 53 -5.85 -21.10 26.25
N LYS A 54 -4.90 -20.94 25.33
CA LYS A 54 -3.47 -21.04 25.62
C LYS A 54 -2.95 -19.88 26.48
N LEU A 55 -3.44 -18.67 26.27
CA LEU A 55 -2.96 -17.47 26.97
C LEU A 55 -3.54 -17.33 28.39
N LEU A 56 -4.76 -17.82 28.59
CA LEU A 56 -5.52 -17.62 29.83
C LEU A 56 -5.78 -18.94 30.57
N GLU A 57 -5.27 -20.06 30.05
CA GLU A 57 -5.44 -21.41 30.60
C GLU A 57 -6.92 -21.74 30.87
N LEU A 58 -7.78 -21.47 29.87
CA LEU A 58 -9.22 -21.61 30.01
C LEU A 58 -9.60 -23.08 30.28
N THR A 59 -10.51 -23.29 31.24
CA THR A 59 -11.14 -24.59 31.47
C THR A 59 -12.03 -25.01 30.28
N PRO A 60 -12.35 -26.30 30.11
CA PRO A 60 -13.21 -26.76 29.02
C PRO A 60 -14.59 -26.08 28.98
N GLU A 61 -15.17 -25.75 30.14
CA GLU A 61 -16.44 -25.03 30.20
C GLU A 61 -16.31 -23.57 29.77
N GLN A 62 -15.22 -22.90 30.17
CA GLN A 62 -14.94 -21.54 29.73
C GLN A 62 -14.64 -21.49 28.23
N GLN A 63 -13.91 -22.48 27.70
CA GLN A 63 -13.60 -22.58 26.29
C GLN A 63 -14.87 -22.62 25.43
N LYS A 64 -15.87 -23.45 25.81
CA LYS A 64 -17.16 -23.52 25.10
C LYS A 64 -17.91 -22.17 25.10
N LYS A 65 -17.90 -21.46 26.24
CA LYS A 65 -18.54 -20.13 26.34
C LYS A 65 -17.81 -19.09 25.49
N VAL A 66 -16.48 -19.10 25.52
CA VAL A 66 -15.64 -18.18 24.73
C VAL A 66 -15.75 -18.47 23.24
N GLU A 67 -15.85 -19.74 22.84
CA GLU A 67 -16.08 -20.13 21.44
C GLU A 67 -17.38 -19.54 20.90
N LYS A 68 -18.47 -19.66 21.67
CA LYS A 68 -19.76 -19.06 21.31
C LYS A 68 -19.65 -17.54 21.14
N ILE A 69 -19.03 -16.85 22.09
CA ILE A 69 -18.81 -15.39 22.02
C ILE A 69 -18.02 -15.01 20.77
N ASN A 70 -16.93 -15.74 20.50
CA ASN A 70 -16.09 -15.47 19.34
C ASN A 70 -16.79 -15.77 18.01
N LEU A 71 -17.67 -16.78 17.99
CA LEU A 71 -18.46 -17.12 16.81
C LEU A 71 -19.47 -16.04 16.48
N ASP A 72 -20.24 -15.59 17.48
CA ASP A 72 -21.21 -14.52 17.31
C ASP A 72 -20.50 -13.24 16.82
N ALA A 73 -19.39 -12.86 17.46
CA ALA A 73 -18.59 -11.72 17.03
C ALA A 73 -17.98 -11.89 15.62
N ALA A 74 -17.59 -13.10 15.23
CA ALA A 74 -17.08 -13.37 13.89
C ALA A 74 -18.17 -13.26 12.81
N ARG A 75 -19.39 -13.71 13.12
CA ARG A 75 -20.56 -13.58 12.24
C ARG A 75 -20.97 -12.13 12.06
N ASP A 76 -21.02 -11.36 13.15
CA ASP A 76 -21.33 -9.93 13.10
C ASP A 76 -20.33 -9.17 12.23
N ARG A 77 -19.03 -9.45 12.40
CA ARG A 77 -17.99 -8.86 11.54
C ARG A 77 -18.15 -9.25 10.08
N ALA A 78 -18.52 -10.49 9.79
CA ALA A 78 -18.74 -10.94 8.42
C ALA A 78 -19.94 -10.24 7.78
N ALA A 79 -21.04 -10.07 8.53
CA ALA A 79 -22.22 -9.34 8.09
C ALA A 79 -21.91 -7.86 7.82
N MET A 80 -21.21 -7.19 8.74
CA MET A 80 -20.77 -5.80 8.55
C MET A 80 -19.87 -5.66 7.32
N HIS A 81 -18.96 -6.61 7.09
CA HIS A 81 -18.12 -6.61 5.91
C HIS A 81 -18.93 -6.74 4.62
N ASP A 82 -19.87 -7.68 4.55
CA ASP A 82 -20.77 -7.85 3.41
C ASP A 82 -21.60 -6.58 3.13
N GLU A 83 -22.12 -5.94 4.18
CA GLU A 83 -22.85 -4.68 4.04
C GLU A 83 -21.97 -3.56 3.50
N MET A 84 -20.75 -3.41 4.02
CA MET A 84 -19.78 -2.43 3.53
C MET A 84 -19.40 -2.69 2.08
N GLN A 85 -19.21 -3.94 1.66
CA GLN A 85 -18.92 -4.28 0.26
C GLN A 85 -20.08 -3.85 -0.64
N LYS A 86 -21.32 -4.19 -0.29
CA LYS A 86 -22.51 -3.75 -1.03
C LYS A 86 -22.64 -2.23 -1.08
N GLN A 87 -22.28 -1.52 -0.02
CA GLN A 87 -22.25 -0.05 -0.02
C GLN A 87 -21.17 0.49 -0.95
N GLN A 88 -19.98 -0.11 -0.96
CA GLN A 88 -18.90 0.25 -1.88
C GLN A 88 -19.30 0.04 -3.33
N ASP A 89 -19.94 -1.08 -3.67
CA ASP A 89 -20.42 -1.36 -5.03
C ASP A 89 -21.42 -0.29 -5.48
N ARG A 90 -22.42 0.02 -4.65
CA ARG A 90 -23.39 1.10 -4.95
C ARG A 90 -22.73 2.47 -5.11
N MET A 91 -21.72 2.76 -4.29
CA MET A 91 -20.96 4.00 -4.41
C MET A 91 -20.13 4.02 -5.68
N HIS A 92 -19.56 2.90 -6.09
CA HIS A 92 -18.81 2.79 -7.33
C HIS A 92 -19.71 3.07 -8.53
N GLU A 93 -20.87 2.43 -8.62
CA GLU A 93 -21.86 2.67 -9.68
C GLU A 93 -22.26 4.15 -9.78
N LYS A 94 -22.60 4.77 -8.65
CA LYS A 94 -22.95 6.22 -8.61
C LYS A 94 -21.79 7.12 -9.05
N MET A 95 -20.56 6.73 -8.76
CA MET A 95 -19.39 7.48 -9.18
C MET A 95 -19.12 7.33 -10.67
N GLU A 96 -19.32 6.14 -11.25
CA GLU A 96 -19.24 5.93 -12.69
C GLU A 96 -20.31 6.74 -13.44
N GLU A 97 -21.56 6.71 -12.98
CA GLU A 97 -22.63 7.53 -13.58
C GLU A 97 -22.30 9.03 -13.56
N LYS A 98 -21.78 9.54 -12.44
CA LYS A 98 -21.34 10.93 -12.32
C LYS A 98 -20.18 11.26 -13.24
N LYS A 99 -19.20 10.35 -13.38
CA LYS A 99 -18.09 10.53 -14.31
C LYS A 99 -18.59 10.61 -15.74
N ASP A 100 -19.50 9.74 -16.15
CA ASP A 100 -20.07 9.74 -17.50
C ASP A 100 -20.86 11.02 -17.79
N ALA A 101 -21.67 11.48 -16.83
CA ALA A 101 -22.40 12.73 -16.95
C ALA A 101 -21.44 13.94 -17.07
N GLN A 102 -20.39 13.95 -16.25
CA GLN A 102 -19.35 14.98 -16.28
C GLN A 102 -18.56 14.94 -17.60
N ASP A 103 -18.25 13.75 -18.12
CA ASP A 103 -17.55 13.56 -19.39
C ASP A 103 -18.34 14.13 -20.57
N LYS A 104 -19.65 13.85 -20.61
CA LYS A 104 -20.56 14.42 -21.61
C LYS A 104 -20.62 15.94 -21.52
N ALA A 105 -20.69 16.48 -20.29
CA ALA A 105 -20.66 17.92 -20.08
C ALA A 105 -19.35 18.54 -20.60
N TYR A 106 -18.20 17.92 -20.33
CA TYR A 106 -16.91 18.38 -20.86
C TYR A 106 -16.85 18.35 -22.38
N LYS A 107 -17.28 17.25 -23.02
CA LYS A 107 -17.35 17.16 -24.48
C LYS A 107 -18.21 18.25 -25.12
N SER A 108 -19.23 18.73 -24.42
CA SER A 108 -20.12 19.78 -24.94
C SER A 108 -19.52 21.20 -24.89
N VAL A 109 -18.51 21.44 -24.06
CA VAL A 109 -17.93 22.78 -23.84
C VAL A 109 -16.48 22.92 -24.29
N LEU A 110 -15.75 21.82 -24.40
CA LEU A 110 -14.34 21.80 -24.78
C LEU A 110 -14.17 21.53 -26.27
N THR A 111 -13.08 22.04 -26.85
CA THR A 111 -12.62 21.57 -28.16
C THR A 111 -12.04 20.17 -28.05
N GLU A 112 -11.94 19.46 -29.17
CA GLU A 112 -11.39 18.09 -29.21
C GLU A 112 -9.98 18.01 -28.60
N GLU A 113 -9.10 18.95 -28.95
CA GLU A 113 -7.73 19.00 -28.41
C GLU A 113 -7.71 19.24 -26.89
N GLN A 114 -8.60 20.10 -26.38
CA GLN A 114 -8.71 20.38 -24.94
C GLN A 114 -9.25 19.16 -24.18
N TYR A 115 -10.22 18.46 -24.76
CA TYR A 115 -10.77 17.24 -24.19
C TYR A 115 -9.75 16.09 -24.16
N GLN A 116 -8.98 15.90 -25.24
CA GLN A 116 -7.90 14.92 -25.27
C GLN A 116 -6.83 15.19 -24.19
N LYS A 117 -6.45 16.46 -24.01
CA LYS A 117 -5.54 16.87 -22.93
C LYS A 117 -6.11 16.60 -21.54
N LEU A 118 -7.41 16.81 -21.32
CA LEU A 118 -8.08 16.49 -20.06
C LEU A 118 -8.07 14.98 -19.77
N GLN A 119 -8.33 14.15 -20.80
CA GLN A 119 -8.27 12.69 -20.65
C GLN A 119 -6.87 12.18 -20.31
N GLU A 120 -5.83 12.76 -20.92
CA GLU A 120 -4.45 12.44 -20.60
C GLU A 120 -4.10 12.80 -19.13
N LEU A 121 -4.59 13.94 -18.63
CA LEU A 121 -4.42 14.33 -17.23
C LEU A 121 -5.12 13.36 -16.26
N HIS A 122 -6.33 12.89 -16.59
CA HIS A 122 -7.05 11.91 -15.79
C HIS A 122 -6.35 10.54 -15.76
N GLN A 123 -5.78 10.09 -16.89
CA GLN A 123 -5.04 8.82 -16.96
C GLN A 123 -3.72 8.85 -16.19
N ARG A 124 -3.05 10.01 -16.12
CA ARG A 124 -1.79 10.16 -15.36
C ARG A 124 -2.01 10.06 -13.85
N GLY A 125 -3.18 10.49 -13.36
CA GLY A 125 -3.67 10.25 -12.00
C GLY A 125 -2.78 10.76 -10.84
N PRO A 126 -3.26 10.75 -9.59
CA PRO A 126 -2.50 11.20 -8.41
C PRO A 126 -1.40 10.21 -7.96
N ARG A 127 -0.84 9.41 -8.88
CA ARG A 127 0.19 8.38 -8.59
C ARG A 127 1.46 8.99 -7.98
N GLU A 128 1.74 10.26 -8.24
CA GLU A 128 2.90 10.96 -7.69
C GLU A 128 2.72 11.40 -6.22
N GLY A 129 1.49 11.71 -5.76
CA GLY A 129 1.27 12.27 -4.41
C GLY A 129 0.99 11.25 -3.29
N MET A 130 0.65 10.01 -3.63
CA MET A 130 0.36 8.96 -2.63
C MET A 130 1.60 8.21 -2.14
N HIS A 131 2.66 8.14 -2.94
CA HIS A 131 3.94 7.58 -2.50
C HIS A 131 4.54 8.40 -1.35
N GLU A 132 4.38 9.72 -1.34
CA GLU A 132 4.99 10.59 -0.32
C GLU A 132 4.34 10.45 1.08
N ARG A 133 3.00 10.30 1.14
CA ARG A 133 2.26 10.24 2.42
C ARG A 133 2.48 8.92 3.17
N HIS A 134 2.65 7.80 2.45
CA HIS A 134 3.00 6.53 3.08
C HIS A 134 4.45 6.50 3.61
N PHE A 135 5.37 7.24 2.99
CA PHE A 135 6.76 7.35 3.47
C PHE A 135 6.92 8.28 4.68
N ARG A 136 6.09 9.33 4.83
CA ARG A 136 6.11 10.20 6.03
C ARG A 136 5.40 9.58 7.24
N SER A 137 4.31 8.83 7.05
CA SER A 137 3.62 8.17 8.18
C SER A 137 4.35 6.93 8.72
N GLY A 138 5.26 6.34 7.94
CA GLY A 138 6.04 5.16 8.35
C GLY A 138 7.34 5.46 9.11
N LYS A 139 7.79 6.73 9.15
CA LYS A 139 9.06 7.11 9.81
C LYS A 139 8.95 7.45 11.30
N ASN A 140 7.75 7.61 11.86
CA ASN A 140 7.55 7.95 13.29
C ASN A 140 6.89 6.85 14.13
N LEU A 141 6.88 5.60 13.66
CA LEU A 141 6.50 4.44 14.48
C LEU A 141 7.64 3.42 14.51
N HIS A 142 8.87 3.89 14.78
CA HIS A 142 9.85 3.03 15.46
C HIS A 142 9.36 2.81 16.89
N ARG A 143 8.45 1.85 17.02
CA ARG A 143 8.25 1.10 18.26
C ARG A 143 9.62 0.55 18.61
N GLY A 144 10.24 1.07 19.67
CA GLY A 144 11.58 0.70 20.10
C GLY A 144 11.77 -0.82 20.04
N LYS A 145 12.96 -1.24 19.59
CA LYS A 145 13.39 -2.61 19.74
C LYS A 145 13.18 -3.03 21.21
N PRO A 146 12.54 -4.17 21.50
CA PRO A 146 12.53 -4.70 22.85
C PRO A 146 13.95 -5.17 23.16
N GLY A 147 14.76 -4.27 23.72
CA GLY A 147 16.18 -4.50 24.01
C GLY A 147 16.89 -3.30 24.64
N ASP A 148 16.44 -2.08 24.33
CA ASP A 148 17.17 -0.86 24.72
C ASP A 148 16.50 -0.11 25.90
N ARG A 149 15.81 -0.82 26.79
CA ARG A 149 15.44 -0.24 28.11
C ARG A 149 16.66 -0.32 29.02
N GLU A 150 17.57 0.62 28.81
CA GLU A 150 18.60 0.96 29.78
C GLU A 150 17.98 1.15 31.17
N ASP A 151 18.61 0.48 32.11
CA ASP A 151 18.29 0.43 33.53
C ASP A 151 18.35 1.82 34.15
N ASN A 152 17.20 2.42 34.37
CA ASN A 152 17.04 3.60 35.23
C ASN A 152 16.01 3.32 36.32
N ARG A 153 16.19 2.20 37.03
CA ARG A 153 15.49 1.96 38.30
C ARG A 153 16.29 2.63 39.42
N PRO A 154 15.73 3.59 40.18
CA PRO A 154 16.45 4.17 41.31
C PRO A 154 16.73 3.08 42.36
N PRO A 155 17.87 3.14 43.08
CA PRO A 155 18.25 2.09 44.02
C PRO A 155 17.19 1.98 45.12
N LYS A 156 16.75 0.75 45.40
CA LYS A 156 15.93 0.46 46.57
C LYS A 156 16.76 0.80 47.81
N LYS A 157 16.30 1.77 48.60
CA LYS A 157 16.81 1.97 49.95
C LYS A 157 16.52 0.70 50.76
N GLY A 158 17.56 0.16 51.39
CA GLY A 158 17.46 -0.92 52.37
C GLY A 158 16.79 -0.47 53.65
#